data_AF-A0A7X6GCL9-F1
#
_entry.id   AF-A0A7X6GCL9-F1
#
_cell.length_a   1.000
_cell.length_b   1.000
_cell.length_c   1.000
_cell.angle_alpha   90.00
_cell.angle_beta   90.00
_cell.angle_gamma   90.00
#
_symmetry.space_group_name_H-M   'P 1'
#
loop_
_entity.id
_entity.type
_entity.pdbx_description
1 polymer ?
#
loop_
_entity_poly.entity_id
_entity_poly.type
_entity_poly.pdbx_seq_one_letter_code
_entity_poly.pdbx_strand_id
1 'polypeptide(L)'
;MHTPSLQNQFTHAYLSNSTEHKKNLREFLHYAKNVLPSIASTKKNTWPIHHDHCFLRVILDNIVGCAWYEVIPSPAYKNLTDEQVSAALCLAKQIATESISLHTLNQCSKQWRSKQLKLVF
;
A
#
# COMPACT_ATOMS: atom_id res chain seq x y z
N MET A 1 -33.93 33.23 2.17
CA MET A 1 -33.49 31.91 1.68
C MET A 1 -32.04 32.04 1.27
N HIS A 2 -31.09 31.72 2.15
CA HIS A 2 -29.67 31.80 1.83
C HIS A 2 -29.22 30.44 1.29
N THR A 3 -28.96 30.38 -0.02
CA THR A 3 -28.23 29.27 -0.63
C THR A 3 -26.81 29.24 -0.05
N PRO A 4 -26.38 28.17 0.64
CA PRO A 4 -25.00 28.09 1.10
C PRO A 4 -24.07 28.03 -0.12
N SER A 5 -23.04 28.86 -0.11
CA SER A 5 -22.00 28.91 -1.13
C SER A 5 -21.33 27.53 -1.27
N LEU A 6 -21.49 26.92 -2.44
CA LEU A 6 -20.86 25.65 -2.82
C LEU A 6 -19.32 25.72 -2.67
N GLN A 7 -18.72 26.90 -2.81
CA GLN A 7 -17.26 27.09 -2.71
C GLN A 7 -16.69 26.65 -1.35
N ASN A 8 -17.42 26.81 -0.25
CA ASN A 8 -16.86 26.58 1.10
C ASN A 8 -16.82 25.09 1.50
N GLN A 9 -17.66 24.26 0.85
CA GLN A 9 -17.74 22.82 1.11
C GLN A 9 -16.61 22.06 0.40
N PHE A 10 -16.25 22.47 -0.83
CA PHE A 10 -15.17 21.85 -1.59
C PHE A 10 -13.79 22.06 -0.95
N THR A 11 -13.52 23.25 -0.39
CA THR A 11 -12.23 23.54 0.25
C THR A 11 -12.02 22.72 1.52
N HIS A 12 -13.08 22.56 2.33
CA HIS A 12 -13.01 21.75 3.55
C HIS A 12 -12.87 20.26 3.23
N ALA A 13 -13.63 19.74 2.25
CA ALA A 13 -13.52 18.35 1.82
C ALA A 13 -12.13 18.03 1.22
N TYR A 14 -11.58 18.94 0.42
CA TYR A 14 -10.24 18.78 -0.16
C TYR A 14 -9.15 18.83 0.91
N LEU A 15 -9.22 19.78 1.86
CA LEU A 15 -8.27 19.88 2.96
C LEU A 15 -8.37 18.67 3.91
N SER A 16 -9.59 18.20 4.21
CA SER A 16 -9.81 17.00 5.03
C SER A 16 -9.28 15.75 4.33
N ASN A 17 -9.53 15.59 3.03
CA ASN A 17 -9.01 14.47 2.23
C ASN A 17 -7.49 14.50 2.18
N SER A 18 -6.86 15.67 1.98
CA SER A 18 -5.40 15.79 1.99
C SER A 18 -4.76 15.49 3.35
N THR A 19 -5.48 15.75 4.45
CA THR A 19 -5.03 15.46 5.81
C THR A 19 -5.16 13.98 6.13
N GLU A 20 -6.28 13.37 5.75
CA GLU A 20 -6.53 11.94 5.91
C GLU A 20 -5.59 11.11 5.03
N HIS A 21 -5.34 11.54 3.79
CA HIS A 21 -4.32 10.96 2.91
C HIS A 21 -2.95 10.92 3.60
N LYS A 22 -2.47 12.06 4.11
CA LYS A 22 -1.17 12.15 4.77
C LYS A 22 -1.10 11.29 6.04
N LYS A 23 -2.20 11.19 6.78
CA LYS A 23 -2.30 10.34 7.97
C LYS A 23 -2.24 8.85 7.58
N ASN A 24 -3.05 8.42 6.63
CA ASN A 24 -3.09 7.03 6.19
C ASN A 24 -1.78 6.61 5.50
N LEU A 25 -1.14 7.50 4.77
CA LEU A 25 0.18 7.27 4.18
C LEU A 25 1.24 7.07 5.26
N ARG A 26 1.26 7.92 6.29
CA ARG A 26 2.18 7.76 7.43
C ARG A 26 1.95 6.44 8.16
N GLU A 27 0.69 6.08 8.40
CA GLU A 27 0.35 4.82 9.06
C GLU A 27 0.75 3.61 8.19
N PHE A 28 0.45 3.63 6.89
CA PHE A 28 0.87 2.59 5.97
C PHE A 28 2.39 2.39 5.98
N LEU A 29 3.15 3.48 5.88
CA LEU A 29 4.62 3.41 5.92
C LEU A 29 5.12 2.92 7.27
N HIS A 30 4.46 3.28 8.37
CA HIS A 30 4.79 2.75 9.70
C HIS A 30 4.60 1.23 9.75
N TYR A 31 3.49 0.71 9.23
CA TYR A 31 3.24 -0.72 9.15
C TYR A 31 4.30 -1.44 8.30
N ALA A 32 4.52 -0.96 7.07
CA ALA A 32 5.42 -1.61 6.12
C ALA A 32 6.89 -1.58 6.58
N LYS A 33 7.33 -0.51 7.24
CA LYS A 33 8.74 -0.33 7.64
C LYS A 33 9.07 -0.83 9.04
N ASN A 34 8.10 -0.89 9.94
CA ASN A 34 8.36 -1.19 11.36
C ASN A 34 7.54 -2.37 11.85
N VAL A 35 6.21 -2.31 11.73
CA VAL A 35 5.32 -3.32 12.33
C VAL A 35 5.50 -4.68 11.68
N LEU A 36 5.41 -4.75 10.36
CA LEU A 36 5.50 -6.03 9.63
C LEU A 36 6.90 -6.66 9.73
N PRO A 37 8.02 -5.91 9.57
CA PRO A 37 9.35 -6.46 9.85
C PRO A 37 9.53 -6.93 11.30
N SER A 38 8.96 -6.21 12.27
CA SER A 38 8.99 -6.62 13.68
C SER A 38 8.25 -7.95 13.90
N ILE A 39 7.04 -8.12 13.35
CA ILE A 39 6.31 -9.39 13.39
C ILE A 39 7.09 -10.51 12.67
N ALA A 40 7.68 -10.21 11.51
CA ALA A 40 8.49 -11.18 10.77
C ALA A 40 9.73 -11.63 11.55
N SER A 41 10.29 -10.76 12.40
CA SER A 41 11.46 -11.06 13.23
C SER A 41 11.16 -12.07 14.35
N THR A 42 9.92 -12.10 14.85
CA THR A 42 9.47 -13.09 15.85
C THR A 42 9.03 -14.40 15.19
N LYS A 43 8.67 -14.36 13.90
CA LYS A 43 8.16 -15.50 13.10
C LYS A 43 9.15 -15.99 12.04
N LYS A 44 10.45 -16.07 12.36
CA LYS A 44 11.55 -16.30 11.39
C LYS A 44 11.39 -17.50 10.42
N ASN A 45 10.50 -18.46 10.68
CA ASN A 45 10.28 -19.62 9.82
C ASN A 45 8.87 -19.71 9.19
N THR A 46 7.99 -18.74 9.45
CA THR A 46 6.59 -18.80 9.00
C THR A 46 6.31 -17.82 7.87
N TRP A 47 6.88 -16.61 7.94
CA TRP A 47 6.65 -15.57 6.94
C TRP A 47 7.68 -15.65 5.81
N PRO A 48 7.26 -15.50 4.53
CA PRO A 48 8.15 -15.68 3.38
C PRO A 48 9.06 -14.47 3.09
N ILE A 49 8.88 -13.35 3.80
CA ILE A 49 9.62 -12.09 3.64
C ILE A 49 9.82 -11.42 5.00
N HIS A 50 10.91 -10.66 5.15
CA HIS A 50 11.28 -10.04 6.43
C HIS A 50 11.68 -8.57 6.34
N HIS A 51 12.07 -8.08 5.16
CA HIS A 51 12.55 -6.70 4.99
C HIS A 51 11.43 -5.74 4.62
N ASP A 52 11.55 -4.49 5.07
CA ASP A 52 10.63 -3.38 4.80
C ASP A 52 10.29 -3.20 3.31
N HIS A 53 11.31 -3.21 2.44
CA HIS A 53 11.15 -3.04 1.01
C HIS A 53 10.41 -4.23 0.38
N CYS A 54 10.53 -5.44 0.94
CA CYS A 54 9.77 -6.60 0.50
C CYS A 54 8.28 -6.43 0.81
N PHE A 55 7.93 -5.90 1.99
CA PHE A 55 6.54 -5.61 2.34
C PHE A 55 5.95 -4.50 1.48
N LEU A 56 6.69 -3.39 1.30
CA LEU A 56 6.28 -2.31 0.40
C LEU A 56 5.99 -2.87 -1.00
N ARG A 57 6.92 -3.64 -1.56
CA ARG A 57 6.76 -4.28 -2.87
C ARG A 57 5.49 -5.14 -2.92
N VAL A 58 5.34 -6.11 -2.02
CA VAL A 58 4.21 -7.06 -2.03
C VAL A 58 2.88 -6.34 -1.88
N ILE A 59 2.78 -5.39 -0.95
CA ILE A 59 1.53 -4.64 -0.72
C ILE A 59 1.18 -3.83 -1.96
N LEU A 60 2.13 -3.06 -2.50
CA LEU A 60 1.90 -2.19 -3.65
C LEU A 60 1.49 -2.98 -4.90
N ASP A 61 2.11 -4.14 -5.15
CA ASP A 61 1.72 -4.96 -6.29
C ASP A 61 0.31 -5.52 -6.15
N ASN A 62 -0.07 -5.95 -4.96
CA ASN A 62 -1.37 -6.57 -4.75
C ASN A 62 -2.51 -5.55 -4.85
N ILE A 63 -2.29 -4.29 -4.49
CA ILE A 63 -3.32 -3.24 -4.65
C ILE A 63 -3.47 -2.76 -6.11
N VAL A 64 -2.44 -2.91 -6.94
CA VAL A 64 -2.48 -2.53 -8.38
C VAL A 64 -2.56 -3.71 -9.35
N GLY A 65 -2.45 -4.95 -8.86
CA GLY A 65 -2.59 -6.18 -9.66
C GLY A 65 -1.46 -6.43 -10.68
N CYS A 66 -0.32 -5.76 -10.56
CA CYS A 66 0.85 -5.86 -11.44
C CYS A 66 2.12 -5.44 -10.70
N ALA A 67 3.28 -5.34 -11.36
CA ALA A 67 4.43 -4.74 -10.69
C ALA A 67 4.16 -3.25 -10.47
N TRP A 68 4.24 -2.76 -9.23
CA TRP A 68 3.75 -1.43 -8.88
C TRP A 68 4.29 -0.29 -9.75
N TYR A 69 5.52 -0.39 -10.24
CA TYR A 69 6.17 0.65 -11.06
C TYR A 69 5.58 0.77 -12.47
N GLU A 70 4.71 -0.17 -12.88
CA GLU A 70 3.95 -0.07 -14.12
C GLU A 70 2.81 0.96 -14.03
N VAL A 71 2.33 1.24 -12.80
CA VAL A 71 1.15 2.09 -12.55
C VAL A 71 1.50 3.30 -11.69
N ILE A 72 2.39 3.14 -10.72
CA ILE A 72 2.73 4.17 -9.73
C ILE A 72 4.12 4.74 -10.04
N PRO A 73 4.23 6.04 -10.39
CA PRO A 73 5.51 6.69 -10.62
C PRO A 73 6.43 6.66 -9.38
N SER A 74 7.74 6.60 -9.64
CA SER A 74 8.73 6.71 -8.56
C SER A 74 8.89 8.17 -8.09
N PRO A 75 9.11 8.41 -6.78
CA PRO A 75 9.06 7.43 -5.69
C PRO A 75 7.62 7.11 -5.27
N ALA A 76 7.29 5.82 -5.09
CA ALA A 76 5.91 5.37 -4.90
C ALA A 76 5.14 6.13 -3.81
N TYR A 77 5.75 6.34 -2.64
CA TYR A 77 5.10 7.01 -1.50
C TYR A 77 4.66 8.47 -1.78
N LYS A 78 5.17 9.13 -2.83
CA LYS A 78 4.74 10.47 -3.24
C LYS A 78 3.61 10.47 -4.27
N ASN A 79 3.37 9.33 -4.92
CA ASN A 79 2.50 9.22 -6.10
C ASN A 79 1.32 8.26 -5.89
N LEU A 80 1.05 7.80 -4.66
CA LEU A 80 -0.14 7.03 -4.36
C LEU A 80 -1.38 7.93 -4.37
N THR A 81 -2.49 7.44 -4.92
CA THR A 81 -3.80 8.08 -4.76
C THR A 81 -4.38 7.81 -3.37
N ASP A 82 -5.40 8.57 -2.96
CA ASP A 82 -6.11 8.34 -1.69
C ASP A 82 -6.65 6.90 -1.56
N GLU A 83 -7.19 6.38 -2.66
CA GLU A 83 -7.71 5.01 -2.76
C GLU A 83 -6.57 3.98 -2.60
N GLN A 84 -5.44 4.19 -3.27
CA GLN A 84 -4.29 3.30 -3.17
C GLN A 84 -3.67 3.33 -1.77
N VAL A 85 -3.59 4.50 -1.12
CA VAL A 85 -3.12 4.61 0.27
C VAL A 85 -4.06 3.87 1.22
N SER A 86 -5.37 4.04 1.07
CA SER A 86 -6.37 3.36 1.89
C SER A 86 -6.30 1.83 1.70
N ALA A 87 -6.23 1.35 0.46
CA ALA A 87 -6.06 -0.06 0.15
C ALA A 87 -4.75 -0.63 0.69
N ALA A 88 -3.64 0.10 0.56
CA ALA A 88 -2.34 -0.30 1.09
C ALA A 88 -2.36 -0.44 2.61
N LEU A 89 -2.96 0.53 3.30
CA LEU A 89 -3.09 0.51 4.76
C LEU A 89 -4.00 -0.64 5.23
N CYS A 90 -5.14 -0.85 4.56
CA CYS A 90 -6.05 -1.95 4.87
C CYS A 90 -5.36 -3.31 4.71
N LEU A 91 -4.67 -3.52 3.58
CA LEU A 91 -3.93 -4.76 3.33
C LEU A 91 -2.79 -4.96 4.33
N ALA A 92 -2.05 -3.90 4.69
CA ALA A 92 -0.99 -3.97 5.69
C ALA A 92 -1.51 -4.41 7.07
N LYS A 93 -2.68 -3.89 7.47
CA LYS A 93 -3.37 -4.30 8.71
C LYS A 93 -3.81 -5.75 8.65
N GLN A 94 -4.40 -6.20 7.53
CA GLN A 94 -4.81 -7.58 7.34
C GLN A 94 -3.62 -8.57 7.44
N ILE A 95 -2.47 -8.21 6.86
CA ILE A 95 -1.24 -9.00 7.00
C ILE A 95 -0.80 -9.04 8.47
N ALA A 96 -0.81 -7.91 9.17
CA ALA A 96 -0.41 -7.83 10.58
C ALA A 96 -1.32 -8.66 11.50
N THR A 97 -2.62 -8.74 11.20
CA THR A 97 -3.58 -9.59 11.92
C THR A 97 -3.63 -11.02 11.41
N GLU A 98 -2.79 -11.38 10.43
CA GLU A 98 -2.77 -12.70 9.77
C GLU A 98 -4.14 -13.13 9.21
N SER A 99 -5.01 -12.16 8.87
CA SER A 99 -6.32 -12.41 8.26
C SER A 99 -6.22 -12.68 6.76
N ILE A 100 -5.05 -12.45 6.18
CA ILE A 100 -4.71 -12.80 4.80
C ILE A 100 -3.34 -13.49 4.74
N SER A 101 -3.19 -14.44 3.81
CA SER A 101 -1.96 -15.20 3.63
C SER A 101 -0.87 -14.38 2.95
N LEU A 102 0.19 -14.04 3.69
CA LEU A 102 1.37 -13.37 3.14
C LEU A 102 2.10 -14.22 2.08
N HIS A 103 2.02 -15.55 2.18
CA HIS A 103 2.54 -16.46 1.15
C HIS A 103 1.83 -16.26 -0.18
N THR A 104 0.51 -16.22 -0.18
CA THR A 104 -0.29 -16.00 -1.39
C THR A 104 0.03 -14.65 -2.01
N LEU A 105 0.07 -13.58 -1.21
CA LEU A 105 0.40 -12.23 -1.68
C LEU A 105 1.80 -12.15 -2.30
N ASN A 106 2.80 -12.79 -1.68
CA ASN A 106 4.17 -12.84 -2.21
C ASN A 106 4.26 -13.66 -3.51
N GLN A 107 3.51 -14.74 -3.62
CA GLN A 107 3.45 -15.55 -4.85
C GLN A 107 2.85 -14.76 -6.01
N CYS A 108 1.73 -14.06 -5.81
CA CYS A 108 1.14 -13.18 -6.82
C CYS A 108 2.15 -12.10 -7.27
N SER A 109 2.78 -11.42 -6.30
CA SER A 109 3.84 -10.41 -6.55
C SER A 109 5.01 -10.94 -7.39
N LYS A 110 5.44 -12.18 -7.16
CA LYS A 110 6.47 -12.85 -7.98
C LYS A 110 5.95 -13.15 -9.38
N GLN A 111 4.75 -13.69 -9.51
CA GLN A 111 4.17 -14.06 -10.82
C GLN A 111 4.03 -12.86 -11.75
N TRP A 112 3.54 -11.71 -11.26
CA TRP A 112 3.43 -10.50 -12.08
C TRP A 112 4.79 -10.04 -12.61
N ARG A 113 5.84 -10.07 -11.77
CA ARG A 113 7.19 -9.69 -12.22
C ARG A 113 7.85 -10.70 -13.15
N SER A 114 7.61 -11.99 -12.95
CA SER A 114 8.08 -13.02 -13.88
C SER A 114 7.43 -12.87 -15.27
N LYS A 115 6.16 -12.44 -15.34
CA LYS A 115 5.50 -12.12 -16.61
C LYS A 115 6.17 -10.92 -17.29
N GLN A 116 6.48 -9.86 -16.54
CA GLN A 116 7.21 -8.70 -17.08
C GLN A 116 8.55 -9.11 -17.69
N LEU A 117 9.36 -9.91 -16.99
CA LEU A 117 10.63 -10.39 -17.54
C LEU A 117 10.45 -11.12 -18.88
N LYS A 118 9.38 -11.91 -19.04
CA LYS A 118 9.11 -12.64 -20.30
C LYS A 118 8.67 -11.74 -21.46
N LEU A 119 8.18 -10.53 -21.19
CA LEU A 119 7.66 -9.60 -22.21
C LEU A 119 8.73 -8.62 -22.73
N VAL A 120 9.92 -8.61 -22.13
CA VAL A 120 11.02 -7.69 -22.48
C VAL A 120 12.02 -8.35 -23.46
N PHE A 121 11.67 -9.50 -24.05
CA PHE A 121 12.51 -10.25 -24.99
C PHE A 121 11.90 -10.31 -26.39
#